data_AF-A0A7K8HFI3-F1
#
_entry.id   AF-A0A7K8HFI3-F1
#
_cell.length_a   1.000
_cell.length_b   1.000
_cell.length_c   1.000
_cell.angle_alpha   90.00
_cell.angle_beta   90.00
_cell.angle_gamma   90.00
#
_symmetry.space_group_name_H-M   'P 1'
#
loop_
_entity.id
_entity.type
_entity.pdbx_description
1 polymer ?
#
loop_
_entity_poly.entity_id
_entity_poly.type
_entity_poly.pdbx_seq_one_letter_code
_entity_poly.pdbx_strand_id
1 'polypeptide(L)'
;SSFSATQGLQRDIEEVKVSFWNKTLALQRIQMMDALRNKVNQDDEESRLILETMKHIVLLSRTIIEYQQQADQKEQQLIAIKRKRLSLKKDGGQKLQQIQTMMKRQKEKQASVDATETERLLDKLEKERQMITIIQNVFQTIIIGSRVNWAEDPSLKAIVLQLEENV
;
A
#
# COMPACT_ATOMS: atom_id res chain seq x y z
N SER A 1 -8.07 -5.89 44.06
CA SER A 1 -9.07 -6.98 44.15
C SER A 1 -10.48 -6.47 44.44
N SER A 2 -10.71 -5.52 45.36
CA SER A 2 -12.06 -4.99 45.65
C SER A 2 -12.71 -4.23 44.49
N PHE A 3 -11.94 -3.46 43.71
CA PHE A 3 -12.44 -2.68 42.55
C PHE A 3 -13.00 -3.56 41.40
N SER A 4 -12.47 -4.78 41.23
CA SER A 4 -12.98 -5.74 40.25
C SER A 4 -14.28 -6.40 40.71
N ALA A 5 -14.44 -6.60 42.02
CA ALA A 5 -15.66 -7.16 42.60
C ALA A 5 -16.82 -6.15 42.55
N THR A 6 -16.54 -4.85 42.78
CA THR A 6 -17.55 -3.80 42.65
C THR A 6 -17.98 -3.56 41.20
N GLN A 7 -17.08 -3.65 40.21
CA GLN A 7 -17.46 -3.59 38.80
C GLN A 7 -18.29 -4.80 38.33
N GLY A 8 -18.01 -5.99 38.87
CA GLY A 8 -18.83 -7.18 38.63
C GLY A 8 -20.25 -7.00 39.15
N LEU A 9 -20.39 -6.63 40.43
CA LEU A 9 -21.68 -6.35 41.05
C LEU A 9 -22.47 -5.26 40.32
N GLN A 10 -21.81 -4.19 39.85
CA GLN A 10 -22.46 -3.13 39.07
C GLN A 10 -23.08 -3.68 37.77
N ARG A 11 -22.35 -4.57 37.08
CA ARG A 11 -22.82 -5.20 35.84
C ARG A 11 -23.98 -6.13 36.11
N ASP A 12 -23.90 -6.94 37.16
CA ASP A 12 -24.94 -7.87 37.57
C ASP A 12 -26.23 -7.12 37.95
N ILE A 13 -26.11 -6.00 38.65
CA ILE A 13 -27.24 -5.13 39.00
C ILE A 13 -27.89 -4.54 37.74
N GLU A 14 -27.12 -4.05 36.77
CA GLU A 14 -27.67 -3.53 35.52
C GLU A 14 -28.33 -4.62 34.69
N GLU A 15 -27.76 -5.82 34.63
CA GLU A 15 -28.37 -6.96 33.94
C GLU A 15 -29.71 -7.37 34.57
N VAL A 16 -29.75 -7.49 35.90
CA VAL A 16 -30.99 -7.80 36.64
C VAL A 16 -32.04 -6.71 36.44
N LYS A 17 -31.63 -5.44 36.44
CA LYS A 17 -32.52 -4.30 36.22
C LYS A 17 -33.10 -4.32 34.81
N VAL A 18 -32.28 -4.51 33.78
CA VAL A 18 -32.74 -4.66 32.39
C VAL A 18 -33.70 -5.84 32.26
N SER A 19 -33.37 -6.99 32.87
CA SER A 19 -34.23 -8.18 32.90
C SER A 19 -35.59 -7.90 33.56
N PHE A 20 -35.61 -7.22 34.70
CA PHE A 20 -36.83 -6.84 35.40
C PHE A 20 -37.71 -5.92 34.57
N TRP A 21 -37.12 -4.88 33.94
CA TRP A 21 -37.86 -3.96 33.06
C TRP A 21 -38.43 -4.68 31.84
N ASN A 22 -37.66 -5.58 31.21
CA ASN A 22 -38.13 -6.35 30.07
C ASN A 22 -39.31 -7.26 30.43
N LYS A 23 -39.24 -7.95 31.58
CA LYS A 23 -40.33 -8.80 32.08
C LYS A 23 -41.58 -7.98 32.41
N THR A 24 -41.40 -6.83 33.06
CA THR A 24 -42.50 -5.92 33.39
C THR A 24 -43.18 -5.40 32.13
N LEU A 25 -42.40 -4.97 31.14
CA LEU A 25 -42.91 -4.50 29.86
C LEU A 25 -43.65 -5.61 29.10
N ALA A 26 -43.11 -6.84 29.11
CA ALA A 26 -43.77 -7.99 28.49
C ALA A 26 -45.14 -8.27 29.14
N LEU A 27 -45.20 -8.24 30.48
CA LEU A 27 -46.45 -8.42 31.22
C LEU A 27 -47.47 -7.33 30.88
N GLN A 28 -47.06 -6.05 30.89
CA GLN A 28 -47.92 -4.92 30.54
C GLN A 28 -48.49 -5.05 29.13
N ARG A 29 -47.66 -5.49 28.16
CA ARG A 29 -48.11 -5.74 26.78
C ARG A 29 -49.13 -6.87 26.69
N ILE A 30 -48.93 -7.95 27.43
CA ILE A 30 -49.88 -9.08 27.47
C ILE A 30 -51.23 -8.60 28.02
N GLN A 31 -51.22 -7.88 29.15
CA GLN A 31 -52.44 -7.35 29.76
C GLN A 31 -53.17 -6.38 28.84
N MET A 32 -52.44 -5.47 28.18
CA MET A 32 -53.03 -4.54 27.22
C MET A 32 -53.62 -5.27 26.02
N MET A 33 -52.94 -6.29 25.50
CA MET A 33 -53.44 -7.08 24.36
C MET A 33 -54.69 -7.87 24.72
N ASP A 34 -54.77 -8.40 25.95
CA ASP A 34 -55.96 -9.08 26.45
C ASP A 34 -57.16 -8.12 26.54
N ALA A 35 -56.95 -6.94 27.13
CA ALA A 35 -57.97 -5.89 27.19
C ALA A 35 -58.46 -5.46 25.79
N LEU A 36 -57.52 -5.27 24.85
CA LEU A 36 -57.84 -4.92 23.46
C LEU A 36 -58.61 -6.03 22.74
N ARG A 37 -58.22 -7.30 22.93
CA ARG A 37 -58.95 -8.46 22.40
C ARG A 37 -60.39 -8.48 22.91
N ASN A 38 -60.57 -8.26 24.21
CA ASN A 38 -61.90 -8.24 24.82
C ASN A 38 -62.75 -7.08 24.29
N LYS A 39 -62.16 -5.91 24.03
CA LYS A 39 -62.85 -4.78 23.41
C LYS A 39 -63.28 -5.09 21.98
N VAL A 40 -62.37 -5.56 21.13
CA VAL A 40 -62.67 -5.85 19.70
C VAL A 40 -63.80 -6.89 19.53
N ASN A 41 -63.97 -7.80 20.49
CA ASN A 41 -65.06 -8.79 20.48
C ASN A 41 -66.45 -8.19 20.76
N GLN A 42 -66.56 -6.91 21.12
CA GLN A 42 -67.85 -6.24 21.40
C GLN A 42 -68.60 -5.84 20.11
N ASP A 43 -67.93 -5.90 18.94
CA ASP A 43 -68.47 -5.56 17.59
C ASP A 43 -69.26 -4.25 17.51
N ASP A 44 -68.90 -3.27 18.35
CA ASP A 44 -69.37 -1.91 18.26
C ASP A 44 -68.54 -1.10 17.24
N GLU A 45 -68.99 0.11 16.91
CA GLU A 45 -68.30 0.98 15.94
C GLU A 45 -66.86 1.30 16.38
N GLU A 46 -66.64 1.48 17.68
CA GLU A 46 -65.31 1.69 18.26
C GLU A 46 -64.39 0.48 18.05
N SER A 47 -64.92 -0.74 18.21
CA SER A 47 -64.21 -2.01 17.98
C SER A 47 -63.75 -2.14 16.52
N ARG A 48 -64.58 -1.70 15.57
CA ARG A 48 -64.24 -1.69 14.14
C ARG A 48 -63.10 -0.73 13.83
N LEU A 49 -63.16 0.49 14.37
CA LEU A 49 -62.09 1.48 14.25
C LEU A 49 -60.77 0.99 14.86
N ILE A 50 -60.82 0.36 16.03
CA ILE A 50 -59.64 -0.25 16.67
C ILE A 50 -59.05 -1.34 15.78
N LEU A 51 -59.87 -2.23 15.22
CA LEU A 51 -59.41 -3.31 14.34
C LEU A 51 -58.78 -2.79 13.05
N GLU A 52 -59.39 -1.79 12.41
CA GLU A 52 -58.84 -1.12 11.22
C GLU A 52 -57.48 -0.48 11.54
N THR A 53 -57.40 0.25 12.65
CA THR A 53 -56.16 0.87 13.11
C THR A 53 -55.07 -0.19 13.36
N MET A 54 -55.41 -1.31 14.00
CA MET A 54 -54.47 -2.43 14.21
C MET A 54 -53.96 -3.00 12.89
N LYS A 55 -54.83 -3.19 11.89
CA LYS A 55 -54.43 -3.67 10.55
C LYS A 55 -53.42 -2.71 9.91
N HIS A 56 -53.68 -1.40 9.99
CA HIS A 56 -52.74 -0.39 9.50
C HIS A 56 -51.40 -0.41 10.23
N ILE A 57 -51.41 -0.54 11.56
CA ILE A 57 -50.18 -0.66 12.37
C ILE A 57 -49.36 -1.89 11.98
N VAL A 58 -50.01 -3.03 11.77
CA VAL A 58 -49.34 -4.27 11.34
C VAL A 58 -48.72 -4.10 9.95
N LEU A 59 -49.45 -3.50 9.02
CA LEU A 59 -48.94 -3.21 7.68
C LEU A 59 -47.72 -2.29 7.72
N LEU A 60 -47.79 -1.18 8.48
CA LEU A 60 -46.68 -0.26 8.64
C LEU A 60 -45.48 -0.92 9.30
N SER A 61 -45.72 -1.73 10.34
CA SER A 61 -44.66 -2.45 11.06
C SER A 61 -43.94 -3.44 10.15
N ARG A 62 -44.68 -4.15 9.28
CA ARG A 62 -44.09 -5.03 8.25
C ARG A 62 -43.19 -4.24 7.30
N THR A 63 -43.68 -3.12 6.77
CA THR A 63 -42.91 -2.26 5.87
C THR A 63 -41.65 -1.73 6.53
N ILE A 64 -41.71 -1.33 7.81
CA ILE A 64 -40.54 -0.89 8.58
C ILE A 64 -39.51 -2.02 8.70
N ILE A 65 -39.93 -3.25 9.03
CA ILE A 65 -39.04 -4.40 9.12
C ILE A 65 -38.37 -4.69 7.78
N GLU A 66 -39.12 -4.64 6.68
CA GLU A 66 -38.59 -4.84 5.32
C GLU A 66 -37.52 -3.79 4.98
N TYR A 67 -37.75 -2.51 5.30
CA TYR A 67 -36.74 -1.45 5.12
C TYR A 67 -35.52 -1.62 6.02
N GLN A 68 -35.69 -2.03 7.27
CA GLN A 68 -34.58 -2.31 8.18
C GLN A 68 -33.70 -3.45 7.65
N GLN A 69 -34.31 -4.55 7.18
CA GLN A 69 -33.57 -5.65 6.56
C GLN A 69 -32.79 -5.20 5.32
N GLN A 70 -33.40 -4.38 4.47
CA GLN A 70 -32.70 -3.82 3.31
C GLN A 70 -31.54 -2.92 3.71
N ALA A 71 -31.72 -2.07 4.73
CA ALA A 71 -30.66 -1.21 5.25
C ALA A 71 -29.48 -2.04 5.78
N ASP A 72 -29.76 -3.08 6.59
CA ASP A 72 -28.73 -3.98 7.13
C ASP A 72 -27.95 -4.69 6.01
N GLN A 73 -28.64 -5.17 4.97
CA GLN A 73 -28.00 -5.79 3.81
C GLN A 73 -27.08 -4.80 3.08
N LYS A 74 -27.52 -3.55 2.89
CA LYS A 74 -26.71 -2.51 2.25
C LYS A 74 -25.50 -2.14 3.11
N GLU A 75 -25.67 -2.08 4.42
CA GLU A 75 -24.56 -1.83 5.35
C GLU A 75 -23.51 -2.95 5.28
N GLN A 76 -23.95 -4.22 5.29
CA GLN A 76 -23.06 -5.36 5.13
C GLN A 76 -22.29 -5.33 3.80
N GLN A 77 -22.96 -4.98 2.70
CA GLN A 77 -22.31 -4.80 1.39
C GLN A 77 -21.27 -3.68 1.42
N LEU A 78 -21.58 -2.55 2.07
CA LEU A 78 -20.67 -1.43 2.23
C LEU A 78 -19.42 -1.84 3.04
N ILE A 79 -19.61 -2.59 4.13
CA ILE A 79 -18.51 -3.11 4.94
C ILE A 79 -17.62 -4.04 4.10
N ALA A 80 -18.22 -4.93 3.30
CA ALA A 80 -17.47 -5.83 2.43
C ALA A 80 -16.64 -5.07 1.38
N ILE A 81 -17.20 -4.02 0.77
CA ILE A 81 -16.50 -3.14 -0.17
C ILE A 81 -15.34 -2.41 0.52
N LYS A 82 -15.56 -1.86 1.73
CA LYS A 82 -14.50 -1.19 2.51
C LYS A 82 -13.35 -2.14 2.82
N ARG A 83 -13.64 -3.40 3.21
CA ARG A 83 -12.64 -4.45 3.44
C ARG A 83 -11.84 -4.76 2.18
N LYS A 84 -12.51 -4.99 1.05
CA LYS A 84 -11.85 -5.25 -0.25
C LYS A 84 -10.93 -4.09 -0.66
N ARG A 85 -11.40 -2.85 -0.52
CA ARG A 85 -10.61 -1.64 -0.81
C ARG A 85 -9.36 -1.56 0.05
N LEU A 86 -9.47 -1.88 1.34
CA LEU A 86 -8.34 -1.87 2.25
C LEU A 86 -7.29 -2.93 1.87
N SER A 87 -7.72 -4.15 1.53
CA SER A 87 -6.82 -5.20 1.04
C SER A 87 -6.08 -4.75 -0.22
N LEU A 88 -6.81 -4.23 -1.21
CA LEU A 88 -6.22 -3.77 -2.47
C LEU A 88 -5.22 -2.63 -2.25
N LYS A 89 -5.50 -1.70 -1.33
CA LYS A 89 -4.57 -0.62 -0.98
C LYS A 89 -3.27 -1.18 -0.38
N LYS A 90 -3.38 -2.18 0.49
CA LYS A 90 -2.21 -2.84 1.10
C LYS A 90 -1.38 -3.57 0.04
N ASP A 91 -2.03 -4.37 -0.80
CA ASP A 91 -1.37 -5.15 -1.85
C ASP A 91 -0.71 -4.23 -2.89
N GLY A 92 -1.40 -3.17 -3.30
CA GLY A 92 -0.86 -2.14 -4.19
C GLY A 92 0.35 -1.42 -3.59
N GLY A 93 0.28 -1.06 -2.31
CA GLY A 93 1.41 -0.45 -1.59
C GLY A 93 2.63 -1.37 -1.53
N GLN A 94 2.43 -2.66 -1.25
CA GLN A 94 3.51 -3.66 -1.22
C GLN A 94 4.15 -3.86 -2.60
N LYS A 95 3.33 -3.99 -3.66
CA LYS A 95 3.85 -4.10 -5.04
C LYS A 95 4.64 -2.86 -5.46
N LEU A 96 4.17 -1.66 -5.08
CA LEU A 96 4.88 -0.42 -5.37
C LEU A 96 6.25 -0.37 -4.66
N GLN A 97 6.32 -0.79 -3.40
CA GLN A 97 7.58 -0.90 -2.66
C GLN A 97 8.54 -1.90 -3.31
N GLN A 98 8.03 -3.05 -3.78
CA GLN A 98 8.84 -4.04 -4.51
C GLN A 98 9.40 -3.46 -5.80
N ILE A 99 8.56 -2.77 -6.58
CA ILE A 99 8.97 -2.09 -7.83
C ILE A 99 10.07 -1.05 -7.55
N GLN A 100 9.90 -0.20 -6.54
CA GLN A 100 10.91 0.78 -6.14
C GLN A 100 12.24 0.12 -5.73
N THR A 101 12.17 -0.97 -4.96
CA THR A 101 13.35 -1.72 -4.53
C THR A 101 14.08 -2.36 -5.71
N MET A 102 13.34 -2.96 -6.65
CA MET A 102 13.90 -3.54 -7.87
C MET A 102 14.55 -2.48 -8.76
N MET A 103 13.90 -1.34 -8.97
CA MET A 103 14.46 -0.22 -9.73
C MET A 103 15.75 0.29 -9.11
N LYS A 104 15.81 0.43 -7.78
CA LYS A 104 17.02 0.87 -7.08
C LYS A 104 18.17 -0.12 -7.32
N ARG A 105 17.92 -1.42 -7.13
CA ARG A 105 18.92 -2.48 -7.37
C ARG A 105 19.39 -2.50 -8.82
N GLN A 106 18.50 -2.28 -9.78
CA GLN A 106 18.86 -2.24 -11.20
C GLN A 106 19.76 -1.03 -11.50
N LYS A 107 19.45 0.14 -10.96
CA LYS A 107 20.30 1.33 -11.10
C LYS A 107 21.68 1.13 -10.49
N GLU A 108 21.76 0.53 -9.30
CA GLU A 108 23.03 0.21 -8.63
C GLU A 108 23.86 -0.78 -9.46
N LYS A 109 23.23 -1.82 -10.01
CA LYS A 109 23.90 -2.78 -10.90
C LYS A 109 24.41 -2.11 -12.18
N GLN A 110 23.59 -1.27 -12.81
CA GLN A 110 24.00 -0.55 -14.02
C GLN A 110 25.19 0.36 -13.74
N ALA A 111 25.14 1.15 -12.67
CA ALA A 111 26.24 2.02 -12.27
C ALA A 111 27.54 1.24 -11.99
N SER A 112 27.43 0.07 -11.38
CA SER A 112 28.59 -0.81 -11.16
C SER A 112 29.18 -1.37 -12.45
N VAL A 113 28.33 -1.78 -13.41
CA VAL A 113 28.79 -2.28 -14.72
C VAL A 113 29.47 -1.16 -15.48
N ASP A 114 28.83 0.01 -15.57
CA ASP A 114 29.38 1.18 -16.26
C ASP A 114 30.74 1.58 -15.66
N ALA A 115 30.85 1.61 -14.33
CA ALA A 115 32.12 1.88 -13.65
C ALA A 115 33.20 0.86 -14.04
N THR A 116 32.91 -0.44 -13.98
CA THR A 116 33.88 -1.48 -14.36
C THR A 116 34.27 -1.43 -15.83
N GLU A 117 33.36 -1.04 -16.71
CA GLU A 117 33.63 -0.88 -18.13
C GLU A 117 34.52 0.33 -18.40
N THR A 118 34.24 1.46 -17.73
CA THR A 118 35.10 2.65 -17.80
C THR A 118 36.51 2.38 -17.27
N GLU A 119 36.65 1.66 -16.16
CA GLU A 119 37.95 1.28 -15.59
C GLU A 119 38.76 0.41 -16.58
N ARG A 120 38.12 -0.59 -17.21
CA ARG A 120 38.77 -1.42 -18.23
C ARG A 120 39.20 -0.64 -19.47
N LEU A 121 38.42 0.37 -19.88
CA LEU A 121 38.77 1.22 -21.01
C LEU A 121 39.97 2.12 -20.67
N LEU A 122 40.00 2.70 -19.46
CA LEU A 122 41.13 3.48 -18.98
C LEU A 122 42.40 2.64 -18.88
N ASP A 123 42.32 1.42 -18.34
CA ASP A 123 43.44 0.47 -18.27
C ASP A 123 44.03 0.12 -19.64
N LYS A 124 43.15 -0.06 -20.65
CA LYS A 124 43.59 -0.31 -22.03
C LYS A 124 44.28 0.91 -22.61
N LEU A 125 43.70 2.11 -22.46
CA LEU A 125 44.30 3.34 -22.94
C LEU A 125 45.66 3.60 -22.31
N GLU A 126 45.81 3.32 -21.02
CA GLU A 126 47.10 3.49 -20.34
C GLU A 126 48.16 2.53 -20.89
N LYS A 127 47.78 1.27 -21.18
CA LYS A 127 48.70 0.30 -21.82
C LYS A 127 49.10 0.73 -23.23
N GLU A 128 48.16 1.21 -24.03
CA GLU A 128 48.43 1.73 -25.38
C GLU A 128 49.36 2.96 -25.31
N ARG A 129 49.11 3.88 -24.37
CA ARG A 129 49.98 5.04 -24.12
C ARG A 129 51.40 4.62 -23.78
N GLN A 130 51.56 3.67 -22.84
CA GLN A 130 52.88 3.13 -22.47
C GLN A 130 53.59 2.47 -23.66
N MET A 131 52.86 1.72 -24.50
CA MET A 131 53.43 1.10 -25.69
C MET A 131 53.92 2.14 -26.70
N ILE A 132 53.15 3.21 -26.93
CA ILE A 132 53.55 4.32 -27.80
C ILE A 132 54.85 4.95 -27.27
N THR A 133 54.95 5.25 -25.97
CA THR A 133 56.16 5.81 -25.37
C THR A 133 57.37 4.89 -25.57
N ILE A 134 57.21 3.57 -25.38
CA ILE A 134 58.30 2.60 -25.61
C ILE A 134 58.74 2.63 -27.08
N ILE A 135 57.79 2.61 -28.02
CA ILE A 135 58.06 2.65 -29.46
C ILE A 135 58.80 3.95 -29.83
N GLN A 136 58.34 5.09 -29.32
CA GLN A 136 58.98 6.40 -29.53
C GLN A 136 60.44 6.40 -29.04
N ASN A 137 60.67 5.91 -27.81
CA ASN A 137 62.02 5.82 -27.23
C ASN A 137 62.95 4.91 -28.05
N VAL A 138 62.44 3.79 -28.57
CA VAL A 138 63.20 2.88 -29.44
C VAL A 138 63.57 3.58 -30.75
N PHE A 139 62.62 4.26 -31.41
CA PHE A 139 62.89 5.00 -32.64
C PHE A 139 63.89 6.13 -32.44
N GLN A 140 63.78 6.91 -31.36
CA GLN A 140 64.78 7.94 -31.01
C GLN A 140 66.17 7.33 -30.85
N THR A 141 66.29 6.22 -30.10
CA THR A 141 67.55 5.53 -29.87
C THR A 141 68.17 5.04 -31.17
N ILE A 142 67.37 4.48 -32.09
CA ILE A 142 67.84 4.02 -33.40
C ILE A 142 68.33 5.20 -34.25
N ILE A 143 67.57 6.29 -34.33
CA ILE A 143 67.95 7.46 -35.13
C ILE A 143 69.27 8.06 -34.62
N ILE A 144 69.38 8.28 -33.31
CA ILE A 144 70.59 8.82 -32.68
C ILE A 144 71.78 7.85 -32.83
N GLY A 145 71.56 6.55 -32.62
CA GLY A 145 72.59 5.51 -32.69
C GLY A 145 73.08 5.17 -34.10
N SER A 146 72.29 5.47 -35.14
CA SER A 146 72.61 5.18 -36.55
C SER A 146 73.74 6.04 -37.14
N ARG A 147 74.23 7.05 -36.40
CA ARG A 147 75.25 8.02 -36.85
C ARG A 147 74.88 8.81 -38.12
N VAL A 148 73.62 8.79 -38.53
CA VAL A 148 73.07 9.72 -39.54
C VAL A 148 73.05 11.13 -38.92
N ASN A 149 73.47 12.15 -39.67
CA ASN A 149 73.51 13.54 -39.18
C ASN A 149 72.10 14.18 -39.16
N TRP A 150 71.23 13.62 -38.33
CA TRP A 150 69.82 13.97 -38.22
C TRP A 150 69.55 15.43 -37.84
N ALA A 151 70.53 16.12 -37.24
CA ALA A 151 70.44 17.54 -36.89
C ALA A 151 70.58 18.48 -38.09
N GLU A 152 71.22 18.02 -39.18
CA GLU A 152 71.39 18.76 -40.43
C GLU A 152 70.28 18.51 -41.44
N ASP A 153 69.61 17.35 -41.38
CA ASP A 153 68.41 17.08 -42.19
C ASP A 153 67.16 17.68 -41.51
N PRO A 154 66.50 18.69 -42.12
CA PRO A 154 65.30 19.31 -41.56
C PRO A 154 64.17 18.32 -41.30
N SER A 155 64.08 17.25 -42.12
CA SER A 155 63.00 16.26 -42.04
C SER A 155 63.18 15.35 -40.82
N LEU A 156 64.38 14.79 -40.64
CA LEU A 156 64.70 13.97 -39.46
C LEU A 156 64.71 14.79 -38.17
N LYS A 157 65.18 16.04 -38.20
CA LYS A 157 65.12 16.95 -37.04
C LYS A 157 63.68 17.19 -36.57
N ALA A 158 62.75 17.41 -37.49
CA ALA A 158 61.33 17.58 -37.16
C ALA A 158 60.73 16.31 -36.54
N ILE A 159 61.07 15.14 -37.06
CA ILE A 159 60.58 13.85 -36.55
C ILE A 159 61.10 13.58 -35.13
N VAL A 160 62.40 13.80 -34.87
CA VAL A 160 62.98 13.57 -33.54
C VAL A 160 62.39 14.52 -32.49
N LEU A 161 62.23 15.80 -32.82
CA LEU A 161 61.61 16.78 -31.92
C LEU A 161 60.14 16.47 -31.61
N GLN A 162 59.37 16.03 -32.61
CA GLN A 162 57.98 15.58 -32.40
C GLN A 162 57.89 14.34 -31.52
N LEU A 163 58.89 13.44 -31.55
CA LEU A 163 58.93 12.29 -30.67
C LEU A 163 59.29 12.69 -29.22
N GLU A 164 59.99 13.81 -29.02
CA GLU A 164 60.44 14.31 -27.71
C GLU A 164 59.37 15.15 -26.99
N GLU A 165 58.55 15.93 -27.73
CA GLU A 165 57.46 16.75 -27.16
C GLU A 165 56.25 15.94 -26.66
N ASN A 166 56.12 14.67 -27.06
CA ASN A 166 54.94 13.84 -26.78
C ASN A 166 55.17 12.79 -25.66
N VAL A 167 56.20 12.97 -24.82
CA VAL A 167 56.52 12.14 -23.64
C VAL A 167 55.93 12.72 -22.36
#